data_AF-A0A645JAU3-F1
#
_entry.id   AF-A0A645JAU3-F1
#
_cell.length_a   1.000
_cell.length_b   1.000
_cell.length_c   1.000
_cell.angle_alpha   90.00
_cell.angle_beta   90.00
_cell.angle_gamma   90.00
#
_symmetry.space_group_name_H-M   'P 1'
#
loop_
_entity.id
_entity.type
_entity.pdbx_description
1 polymer ?
#
loop_
_entity_poly.entity_id
_entity_poly.type
_entity_poly.pdbx_seq_one_letter_code
_entity_poly.pdbx_strand_id
1 'polypeptide(L)'
;METLANVVEDIVRSVYHQGFKRLLILNGHGGNVAAYYHLNELVNELKDLKLAWYSWWQSADVRAFADSHNLKMYHANWSEAFPFVRCTAVPRSEKQPLMTNRILTDEQAREYYGDGVLGGVYQVDDALMNEMFSIALKDVLKLIEVI
;
A
#
# COMPACT_ATOMS: atom_id res chain seq x y z
N MET A 1 -6.64 -15.01 -5.78
CA MET A 1 -6.44 -13.70 -6.42
C MET A 1 -7.59 -13.35 -7.36
N GLU A 2 -8.14 -14.32 -8.09
CA GLU A 2 -9.34 -14.14 -8.94
C GLU A 2 -10.52 -13.48 -8.22
N THR A 3 -10.83 -13.90 -6.99
CA THR A 3 -11.91 -13.28 -6.20
C THR A 3 -11.74 -11.77 -6.01
N LEU A 4 -10.53 -11.30 -5.67
CA LEU A 4 -10.28 -9.86 -5.48
C LEU A 4 -10.42 -9.13 -6.81
N ALA A 5 -9.84 -9.65 -7.88
CA ALA A 5 -9.91 -9.05 -9.21
C ALA A 5 -11.36 -8.90 -9.68
N ASN A 6 -12.16 -9.96 -9.57
CA ASN A 6 -13.56 -9.96 -9.96
C ASN A 6 -14.39 -8.99 -9.11
N VAL A 7 -14.19 -8.96 -7.78
CA VAL A 7 -14.90 -8.01 -6.91
C VAL A 7 -14.56 -6.56 -7.27
N VAL A 8 -13.29 -6.26 -7.52
CA VAL A 8 -12.88 -4.90 -7.89
C VAL A 8 -13.44 -4.51 -9.25
N GLU A 9 -13.46 -5.42 -10.23
CA GLU A 9 -14.12 -5.21 -11.51
C GLU A 9 -15.62 -4.94 -11.34
N ASP A 10 -16.34 -5.77 -10.59
CA ASP A 10 -17.78 -5.62 -10.35
C ASP A 10 -18.10 -4.26 -9.73
N ILE A 11 -17.29 -3.80 -8.79
CA ILE A 11 -17.41 -2.45 -8.21
C ILE A 11 -17.22 -1.38 -9.30
N VAL A 12 -16.14 -1.48 -10.09
CA VAL A 12 -15.83 -0.51 -11.15
C VAL A 12 -16.95 -0.46 -12.20
N ARG A 13 -17.46 -1.60 -12.65
CA ARG A 13 -18.59 -1.66 -13.59
C ARG A 13 -19.86 -1.08 -12.99
N SER A 14 -20.15 -1.38 -11.73
CA SER A 14 -21.35 -0.87 -11.04
C SER A 14 -21.35 0.65 -10.94
N VAL A 15 -20.24 1.26 -10.49
CA VAL A 15 -20.14 2.72 -10.39
C VAL A 15 -20.09 3.39 -11.78
N TYR A 16 -19.45 2.74 -12.75
CA TYR A 16 -19.45 3.22 -14.14
C TYR A 16 -20.85 3.25 -14.75
N HIS A 17 -21.66 2.21 -14.48
CA HIS A 17 -23.05 2.12 -14.94
C HIS A 17 -23.94 3.20 -14.32
N GLN A 18 -23.65 3.61 -13.08
CA GLN A 18 -24.33 4.73 -12.41
C GLN A 18 -23.93 6.11 -12.98
N GLY A 19 -22.94 6.17 -13.87
CA GLY A 19 -22.52 7.40 -14.55
C GLY A 19 -21.20 7.98 -14.04
N PHE A 20 -20.56 7.39 -13.01
CA PHE A 20 -19.25 7.85 -12.56
C PHE A 20 -18.15 7.46 -13.56
N LYS A 21 -17.30 8.43 -13.92
CA LYS A 21 -16.24 8.24 -14.94
C LYS A 21 -14.83 8.42 -14.41
N ARG A 22 -14.67 8.84 -13.15
CA ARG A 22 -13.36 9.15 -12.53
C ARG A 22 -13.23 8.31 -11.27
N LEU A 23 -12.26 7.41 -11.24
CA LEU A 23 -12.04 6.47 -10.13
C LEU A 23 -10.57 6.50 -9.74
N LEU A 24 -10.31 6.59 -8.43
CA LEU A 24 -8.98 6.42 -7.84
C LEU A 24 -9.02 5.26 -6.88
N ILE A 25 -8.17 4.26 -7.10
CA ILE A 25 -7.98 3.13 -6.19
C ILE A 25 -6.73 3.40 -5.35
N LEU A 26 -6.94 3.58 -4.05
CA LEU A 26 -5.88 3.69 -3.05
C LEU A 26 -5.53 2.28 -2.55
N ASN A 27 -4.39 1.77 -2.99
CA ASN A 27 -3.92 0.46 -2.60
C ASN A 27 -3.04 0.56 -1.34
N GLY A 28 -3.32 -0.32 -0.37
CA GLY A 28 -2.57 -0.46 0.89
C GLY A 28 -1.78 -1.76 1.02
N HIS A 29 -1.85 -2.68 0.03
CA HIS A 29 -1.24 -4.00 0.17
C HIS A 29 -0.59 -4.50 -1.13
N GLY A 30 0.65 -4.98 -1.04
CA GLY A 30 1.43 -5.46 -2.20
C GLY A 30 0.79 -6.66 -2.91
N GLY A 31 0.10 -7.54 -2.17
CA GLY A 31 -0.61 -8.69 -2.73
C GLY A 31 -1.77 -8.33 -3.68
N ASN A 32 -2.22 -7.08 -3.70
CA ASN A 32 -3.33 -6.64 -4.56
C ASN A 32 -2.92 -6.36 -6.01
N VAL A 33 -1.64 -6.53 -6.38
CA VAL A 33 -1.12 -6.18 -7.72
C VAL A 33 -1.85 -6.89 -8.87
N ALA A 34 -2.41 -8.09 -8.63
CA ALA A 34 -3.20 -8.78 -9.65
C ALA A 34 -4.47 -8.00 -10.06
N ALA A 35 -5.11 -7.28 -9.11
CA ALA A 35 -6.27 -6.45 -9.41
C ALA A 35 -5.90 -5.27 -10.32
N TYR A 36 -4.71 -4.70 -10.16
CA TYR A 36 -4.20 -3.66 -11.08
C TYR A 36 -4.12 -4.17 -12.52
N TYR A 37 -3.49 -5.34 -12.73
CA TYR A 37 -3.36 -5.90 -14.08
C TYR A 37 -4.72 -6.25 -14.69
N HIS A 38 -5.64 -6.76 -13.88
CA HIS A 38 -7.00 -7.06 -14.32
C HIS A 38 -7.76 -5.80 -14.79
N LEU A 39 -7.66 -4.72 -14.03
CA LEU A 39 -8.28 -3.44 -14.38
C LEU A 39 -7.67 -2.78 -15.62
N ASN A 40 -6.39 -3.03 -15.90
CA ASN A 40 -5.73 -2.53 -17.10
C ASN A 40 -6.34 -3.09 -18.39
N GLU A 41 -6.93 -4.29 -18.33
CA GLU A 41 -7.70 -4.83 -19.46
C GLU A 41 -9.11 -4.20 -19.52
N LEU A 42 -9.75 -4.02 -18.36
CA LEU A 42 -11.10 -3.46 -18.24
C LEU A 42 -11.24 -2.05 -18.83
N VAL A 43 -10.20 -1.20 -18.71
CA VAL A 43 -10.25 0.17 -19.25
C VAL A 43 -10.40 0.21 -20.78
N ASN A 44 -10.02 -0.86 -21.49
CA ASN A 44 -10.26 -0.95 -22.95
C ASN A 44 -11.74 -1.16 -23.29
N GLU A 45 -12.52 -1.73 -22.38
CA GLU A 45 -13.96 -1.93 -22.53
C GLU A 45 -14.77 -0.69 -22.13
N LEU A 46 -14.32 0.01 -21.09
CA LEU A 46 -14.99 1.16 -20.49
C LEU A 46 -14.38 2.47 -21.02
N LYS A 47 -14.65 2.81 -22.28
CA LYS A 47 -13.96 3.87 -23.05
C LYS A 47 -13.89 5.26 -22.38
N ASP A 48 -14.89 5.62 -21.58
CA ASP A 48 -14.94 6.94 -20.93
C ASP A 48 -14.39 6.90 -19.49
N LEU A 49 -13.91 5.75 -19.02
CA LEU A 49 -13.40 5.59 -17.66
C LEU A 49 -11.98 6.18 -17.55
N LYS A 50 -11.82 7.10 -16.61
CA LYS A 50 -10.54 7.57 -16.10
C LYS A 50 -10.27 6.87 -14.77
N LEU A 51 -9.30 5.97 -14.79
CA LEU A 51 -8.93 5.14 -13.64
C LEU A 51 -7.48 5.42 -13.25
N ALA A 52 -7.26 5.68 -11.97
CA ALA A 52 -5.93 5.77 -11.39
C ALA A 52 -5.75 4.74 -10.28
N TRP A 53 -4.51 4.25 -10.16
CA TRP A 53 -4.09 3.35 -9.10
C TRP A 53 -2.93 3.98 -8.33
N TYR A 54 -3.03 3.99 -7.01
CA TYR A 54 -2.00 4.56 -6.14
C TYR A 54 -1.67 3.60 -5.00
N SER A 55 -0.50 2.96 -5.09
CA SER A 55 0.10 2.22 -3.96
C SER A 55 0.95 3.21 -3.16
N TRP A 56 0.46 3.67 -2.00
CA TRP A 56 1.04 4.81 -1.29
C TRP A 56 2.54 4.64 -0.95
N TRP A 57 2.96 3.43 -0.54
CA TRP A 57 4.35 3.14 -0.18
C TRP A 57 5.31 3.11 -1.37
N GLN A 58 4.79 3.06 -2.60
CA GLN A 58 5.59 3.11 -3.84
C GLN A 58 5.71 4.54 -4.40
N SER A 59 5.01 5.52 -3.82
CA SER A 59 5.12 6.92 -4.23
C SER A 59 6.57 7.38 -4.22
N ALA A 60 6.95 8.17 -5.22
CA ALA A 60 8.28 8.78 -5.26
C ALA A 60 8.49 9.72 -4.07
N ASP A 61 7.47 10.49 -3.69
CA ASP A 61 7.55 11.46 -2.61
C ASP A 61 7.65 10.74 -1.24
N VAL A 62 6.88 9.66 -1.04
CA VAL A 62 6.97 8.83 0.18
C VAL A 62 8.33 8.12 0.28
N ARG A 63 8.84 7.57 -0.83
CA ARG A 63 10.18 6.95 -0.84
C ARG A 63 11.29 7.96 -0.60
N ALA A 64 11.20 9.14 -1.20
CA ALA A 64 12.17 10.21 -0.99
C ALA A 64 12.20 10.68 0.48
N PHE A 65 11.05 10.73 1.15
CA PHE A 65 10.98 10.99 2.58
C PHE A 65 11.67 9.89 3.40
N ALA A 66 11.38 8.62 3.11
CA ALA A 66 12.02 7.51 3.81
C ALA A 66 13.55 7.54 3.62
N ASP A 67 14.02 7.79 2.40
CA ASP A 67 15.44 7.89 2.05
C ASP A 67 16.12 9.10 2.73
N SER A 68 15.46 10.27 2.80
CA SER A 68 16.03 11.47 3.43
C SER A 68 16.25 11.32 4.94
N HIS A 69 15.44 10.48 5.59
CA HIS A 69 15.58 10.13 7.00
C HIS A 69 16.42 8.86 7.24
N ASN A 70 16.98 8.25 6.18
CA ASN A 70 17.70 6.99 6.23
C ASN A 70 16.88 5.86 6.89
N LEU A 71 15.57 5.86 6.65
CA LEU A 71 14.62 4.90 7.18
C LEU A 71 14.19 3.93 6.07
N LYS A 72 14.59 2.67 6.17
CA LYS A 72 14.15 1.65 5.21
C LYS A 72 12.74 1.16 5.54
N MET A 73 11.89 1.10 4.52
CA MET A 73 10.54 0.54 4.62
C MET A 73 10.58 -0.98 4.43
N TYR A 74 9.96 -1.70 5.36
CA TYR A 74 9.76 -3.15 5.31
C TYR A 74 8.31 -3.45 5.73
N HIS A 75 7.82 -4.66 5.45
CA HIS A 75 6.48 -5.04 5.89
C HIS A 75 6.37 -5.02 7.42
N ALA A 76 5.26 -4.44 7.91
CA ALA A 76 4.86 -4.26 9.29
C ALA A 76 5.83 -3.47 10.18
N ASN A 77 6.81 -2.76 9.61
CA ASN A 77 7.74 -1.94 10.39
C ASN A 77 7.20 -0.51 10.59
N TRP A 78 8.08 0.41 11.05
CA TRP A 78 7.73 1.81 11.32
C TRP A 78 6.87 2.46 10.24
N SER A 79 7.06 2.14 8.95
CA SER A 79 6.34 2.81 7.85
C SER A 79 4.87 2.44 7.79
N GLU A 80 4.46 1.33 8.41
CA GLU A 80 3.04 0.92 8.53
C GLU A 80 2.48 1.21 9.94
N ALA A 81 3.34 1.56 10.91
CA ALA A 81 2.98 1.81 12.30
C ALA A 81 2.51 3.26 12.53
N PHE A 82 1.52 3.74 11.79
CA PHE A 82 0.96 5.09 12.01
C PHE A 82 0.31 5.22 13.39
N PRO A 83 0.36 6.39 14.04
CA PRO A 83 -0.19 6.57 15.39
C PRO A 83 -1.66 6.17 15.51
N PHE A 84 -2.45 6.39 14.45
CA PHE A 84 -3.87 6.07 14.40
C PHE A 84 -4.19 4.59 14.12
N VAL A 85 -3.20 3.73 13.80
CA VAL A 85 -3.40 2.27 13.62
C VAL A 85 -2.79 1.42 14.73
N ARG A 86 -1.95 1.98 15.59
CA ARG A 86 -1.31 1.24 16.68
C ARG A 86 -2.36 0.85 17.74
N CYS A 87 -2.63 -0.44 17.86
CA CYS A 87 -3.58 -0.97 18.87
C CYS A 87 -2.90 -1.39 20.18
N THR A 88 -1.58 -1.52 20.19
CA THR A 88 -0.78 -1.97 21.34
C THR A 88 0.58 -1.26 21.37
N ALA A 89 1.32 -1.45 22.46
CA ALA A 89 2.68 -0.95 22.55
C ALA A 89 3.56 -1.58 21.45
N VAL A 90 4.17 -0.73 20.62
CA VAL A 90 5.13 -1.15 19.60
C VAL A 90 6.54 -1.15 20.21
N PRO A 91 7.41 -2.12 19.91
CA PRO A 91 8.79 -2.13 20.39
C PRO A 91 9.59 -0.90 19.92
N ARG A 92 10.60 -0.49 20.70
CA ARG A 92 11.55 0.58 20.30
C ARG A 92 12.85 0.04 19.68
N SER A 93 12.98 -1.28 19.63
CA SER A 93 14.14 -1.96 19.06
C SER A 93 14.16 -1.88 17.53
N GLU A 94 15.20 -2.45 16.94
CA GLU A 94 15.32 -2.70 15.51
C GLU A 94 15.40 -4.21 15.28
N LYS A 95 14.77 -4.69 14.20
CA LYS A 95 14.86 -6.07 13.75
C LYS A 95 15.85 -6.16 12.59
N GLN A 96 16.78 -7.11 12.66
CA GLN A 96 17.64 -7.43 11.52
C GLN A 96 16.79 -7.89 10.34
N PRO A 97 16.98 -7.32 9.13
CA PRO A 97 16.18 -7.69 7.97
C PRO A 97 16.26 -9.17 7.63
N LEU A 98 15.10 -9.80 7.46
CA LEU A 98 14.96 -11.19 7.05
C LEU A 98 14.62 -11.23 5.56
N MET A 99 15.47 -11.88 4.78
CA MET A 99 15.32 -11.98 3.32
C MET A 99 15.46 -13.43 2.89
N THR A 100 14.51 -13.91 2.09
CA THR A 100 14.56 -15.25 1.50
C THR A 100 14.01 -15.23 0.09
N ASN A 101 14.62 -16.02 -0.80
CA ASN A 101 14.11 -16.24 -2.15
C ASN A 101 13.16 -17.46 -2.22
N ARG A 102 12.89 -18.09 -1.07
CA ARG A 102 11.99 -19.25 -0.98
C ARG A 102 10.54 -18.76 -0.93
N ILE A 103 9.67 -19.46 -1.66
CA ILE A 103 8.23 -19.35 -1.44
C ILE A 103 7.90 -20.20 -0.21
N LEU A 104 7.42 -19.56 0.86
CA LEU A 104 7.12 -20.19 2.14
C LEU A 104 5.62 -20.50 2.24
N THR A 105 5.26 -21.58 2.93
CA THR A 105 3.89 -21.77 3.43
C THR A 105 3.58 -20.80 4.57
N ASP A 106 2.32 -20.64 4.95
CA ASP A 106 1.94 -19.77 6.08
C ASP A 106 2.60 -20.19 7.40
N GLU A 107 2.72 -21.51 7.63
CA GLU A 107 3.40 -22.06 8.80
C GLU A 107 4.90 -21.71 8.78
N GLN A 108 5.56 -21.91 7.66
CA GLN A 108 6.98 -21.56 7.48
C GLN A 108 7.22 -20.05 7.59
N ALA A 109 6.31 -19.23 7.05
CA ALA A 109 6.39 -17.78 7.14
C ALA A 109 6.22 -17.32 8.59
N ARG A 110 5.29 -17.92 9.34
CA ARG A 110 5.08 -17.62 10.77
C ARG A 110 6.31 -17.99 11.60
N GLU A 111 6.92 -19.15 11.34
CA GLU A 111 8.16 -19.56 12.00
C GLU A 111 9.33 -18.64 11.64
N TYR A 112 9.50 -18.34 10.35
CA TYR A 112 10.64 -17.59 9.84
C TYR A 112 10.58 -16.10 10.21
N TYR A 113 9.41 -15.46 10.07
CA TYR A 113 9.25 -14.03 10.34
C TYR A 113 8.81 -13.73 11.78
N GLY A 114 8.29 -14.70 12.53
CA GLY A 114 7.90 -14.53 13.93
C GLY A 114 6.75 -13.55 14.11
N ASP A 115 7.06 -12.32 14.52
CA ASP A 115 6.10 -11.24 14.73
C ASP A 115 5.57 -10.60 13.43
N GLY A 116 6.00 -11.09 12.27
CA GLY A 116 5.56 -10.63 10.95
C GLY A 116 6.32 -9.40 10.42
N VAL A 117 7.15 -8.75 11.24
CA VAL A 117 7.99 -7.63 10.80
C VAL A 117 9.16 -8.15 9.98
N LEU A 118 9.41 -7.59 8.80
CA LEU A 118 10.48 -8.10 7.93
C LEU A 118 11.85 -7.45 8.19
N GLY A 119 11.90 -6.32 8.90
CA GLY A 119 13.15 -5.68 9.28
C GLY A 119 13.01 -4.20 9.64
N GLY A 120 14.12 -3.62 10.09
CA GLY A 120 14.22 -2.21 10.44
C GLY A 120 13.59 -1.88 11.79
N VAL A 121 13.51 -0.58 12.08
CA VAL A 121 12.91 -0.07 13.31
C VAL A 121 11.41 -0.32 13.32
N TYR A 122 10.88 -0.72 14.49
CA TYR A 122 9.46 -1.03 14.65
C TYR A 122 8.59 0.24 14.65
N GLN A 123 9.12 1.36 15.11
CA GLN A 123 8.44 2.65 15.14
C GLN A 123 9.45 3.79 15.04
N VAL A 124 8.94 4.93 14.64
CA VAL A 124 9.63 6.23 14.70
C VAL A 124 8.72 7.24 15.39
N ASP A 125 9.22 8.45 15.58
CA ASP A 125 8.45 9.54 16.16
C ASP A 125 7.16 9.82 15.37
N ASP A 126 6.08 10.12 16.08
CA ASP A 126 4.77 10.36 15.49
C ASP A 126 4.78 11.58 14.56
N ALA A 127 5.66 12.56 14.79
CA ALA A 127 5.85 13.70 13.90
C ALA A 127 6.32 13.27 12.50
N LEU A 128 7.27 12.32 12.41
CA LEU A 128 7.73 11.76 11.14
C LEU A 128 6.61 10.97 10.43
N MET A 129 5.83 10.21 11.20
CA MET A 129 4.67 9.49 10.65
C MET A 129 3.61 10.45 10.09
N ASN A 130 3.34 11.55 10.80
CA ASN A 130 2.38 12.56 10.36
C ASN A 130 2.88 13.35 9.14
N GLU A 131 4.19 13.57 9.04
CA GLU A 131 4.81 14.18 7.85
C GLU A 131 4.66 13.28 6.63
N MET A 132 5.02 12.00 6.75
CA MET A 132 4.83 11.00 5.69
C MET A 132 3.36 10.87 5.27
N PHE A 133 2.43 10.85 6.24
CA PHE A 133 1.00 10.84 5.97
C PHE A 133 0.58 12.09 5.17
N SER A 134 1.08 13.26 5.55
CA SER A 134 0.79 14.52 4.85
C SER A 134 1.33 14.53 3.42
N ILE A 135 2.47 13.90 3.17
CA ILE A 135 3.02 13.70 1.83
C ILE A 135 2.09 12.81 1.01
N ALA A 136 1.74 11.63 1.53
CA ALA A 136 0.83 10.71 0.84
C ALA A 136 -0.54 11.35 0.57
N LEU A 137 -1.07 12.16 1.51
CA LEU A 137 -2.30 12.92 1.32
C LEU A 137 -2.18 13.92 0.17
N LYS A 138 -1.08 14.67 0.09
CA LYS A 138 -0.84 15.61 -1.02
C LYS A 138 -0.82 14.90 -2.37
N ASP A 139 -0.23 13.71 -2.45
CA ASP A 139 -0.24 12.90 -3.67
C ASP A 139 -1.65 12.50 -4.08
N VAL A 140 -2.47 12.05 -3.13
CA VAL A 140 -3.88 11.71 -3.38
C VAL A 140 -4.67 12.93 -3.85
N LEU A 141 -4.47 14.11 -3.25
CA LEU A 141 -5.15 15.34 -3.67
C LEU A 141 -4.78 15.72 -5.11
N LYS A 142 -3.49 15.68 -5.46
CA LYS A 142 -3.04 15.92 -6.85
C LYS A 142 -3.67 14.94 -7.83
N LEU A 143 -3.73 13.64 -7.47
CA LEU A 143 -4.34 12.61 -8.31
C LEU A 143 -5.83 12.90 -8.57
N ILE A 144 -6.60 13.26 -7.54
CA ILE A 144 -8.03 13.55 -7.69
C ILE A 144 -8.28 14.78 -8.58
N GLU A 145 -7.37 15.74 -8.61
CA GLU A 145 -7.46 16.90 -9.50
C GLU A 145 -7.30 16.53 -10.98
N VAL A 146 -6.43 15.56 -11.30
CA VAL A 146 -6.03 15.25 -12.69
C VAL A 146 -6.70 14.04 -13.32
N ILE A 147 -7.34 13.16 -12.54
CA ILE A 147 -8.15 12.05 -13.07
C ILE A 147 -9.41 12.52 -13.79
#